data_AF-A0A8T2K1D6-F1
#
_entry.id   AF-A0A8T2K1D6-F1
#
_cell.length_a   1.000
_cell.length_b   1.000
_cell.length_c   1.000
_cell.angle_alpha   90.00
_cell.angle_beta   90.00
_cell.angle_gamma   90.00
#
_symmetry.space_group_name_H-M   'P 1'
#
loop_
_entity.id
_entity.type
_entity.pdbx_description
1 polymer ?
#
loop_
_entity_poly.entity_id
_entity_poly.type
_entity_poly.pdbx_seq_one_letter_code
_entity_poly.pdbx_strand_id
1 'polypeptide(L)'
;MMNRHSVFSVLQNVIDQTQTDLLCFSRVEELQRISDIRAEINQKSLELELLRLEQETADIAHPLHLSRKCQALQAMNSHLEALLREKRTLRQRLAQPLCQENLPIEASYHRFAAELLPLAVNFIEKLEIYVGTIQSIPRIQDSVNNMDNALARMESLEADMEELTERILTWREQQKATFQINSESNSSSINAQISYLSIENLHS
;
A
#
# COMPACT_ATOMS: atom_id res chain seq x y z
N MET A 1 -80.22 103.00 13.14
CA MET A 1 -78.77 103.03 12.87
C MET A 1 -78.14 101.86 13.62
N MET A 2 -77.69 100.81 12.93
CA MET A 2 -76.98 99.70 13.57
C MET A 2 -75.60 100.18 14.04
N ASN A 3 -75.28 99.91 15.29
CA ASN A 3 -74.13 100.46 16.01
C ASN A 3 -72.82 99.84 15.48
N ARG A 4 -71.80 100.67 15.17
CA ARG A 4 -70.53 100.22 14.54
C ARG A 4 -69.82 99.09 15.30
N HIS A 5 -69.98 99.04 16.63
CA HIS A 5 -69.44 97.97 17.47
C HIS A 5 -70.07 96.60 17.20
N SER A 6 -71.36 96.53 16.86
CA SER A 6 -72.04 95.26 16.53
C SER A 6 -71.61 94.71 15.18
N VAL A 7 -71.26 95.60 14.24
CA VAL A 7 -70.76 95.17 12.92
C VAL A 7 -69.33 94.64 13.05
N PHE A 8 -68.49 95.28 13.87
CA PHE A 8 -67.13 94.82 14.14
C PHE A 8 -67.09 93.46 14.86
N SER A 9 -67.94 93.24 15.87
CA SER A 9 -68.01 91.95 16.57
C SER A 9 -68.48 90.80 15.67
N VAL A 10 -69.40 91.08 14.75
CA VAL A 10 -69.87 90.10 13.77
C VAL A 10 -68.76 89.78 12.76
N LEU A 11 -68.02 90.79 12.29
CA LEU A 11 -66.90 90.57 11.39
C LEU A 11 -65.78 89.74 12.05
N GLN A 12 -65.44 90.01 13.30
CA GLN A 12 -64.40 89.27 14.02
C GLN A 12 -64.78 87.79 14.21
N ASN A 13 -66.03 87.50 14.59
CA ASN A 13 -66.52 86.12 14.69
C ASN A 13 -66.47 85.37 13.35
N VAL A 14 -66.81 86.04 12.25
CA VAL A 14 -66.74 85.43 10.91
C VAL A 14 -65.30 85.12 10.53
N ILE A 15 -64.35 86.01 10.86
CA ILE A 15 -62.92 85.79 10.60
C ILE A 15 -62.39 84.63 11.44
N ASP A 16 -62.67 84.61 12.75
CA ASP A 16 -62.21 83.55 13.66
C ASP A 16 -62.79 82.18 13.24
N GLN A 17 -64.06 82.13 12.80
CA GLN A 17 -64.67 80.92 12.24
C GLN A 17 -64.00 80.46 10.95
N THR A 18 -63.72 81.37 10.00
CA THR A 18 -63.00 81.00 8.77
C THR A 18 -61.59 80.50 9.06
N GLN A 19 -60.92 81.04 10.08
CA GLN A 19 -59.59 80.60 10.50
C GLN A 19 -59.64 79.20 11.16
N THR A 20 -60.62 78.93 12.00
CA THR A 20 -60.81 77.59 12.58
C THR A 20 -61.20 76.56 11.54
N ASP A 21 -61.97 76.93 10.53
CA ASP A 21 -62.37 76.04 9.44
C ASP A 21 -61.16 75.70 8.55
N LEU A 22 -60.33 76.68 8.18
CA LEU A 22 -59.07 76.48 7.45
C LEU A 22 -58.12 75.51 8.17
N LEU A 23 -58.00 75.63 9.50
CA LEU A 23 -57.22 74.71 10.32
C LEU A 23 -57.83 73.30 10.37
N CYS A 24 -59.16 73.19 10.39
CA CYS A 24 -59.87 71.90 10.33
C CYS A 24 -59.61 71.17 9.02
N PHE A 25 -59.68 71.86 7.87
CA PHE A 25 -59.41 71.28 6.56
C PHE A 25 -57.95 70.80 6.43
N SER A 26 -56.98 71.59 6.92
CA SER A 26 -55.57 71.17 6.94
C SER A 26 -55.35 69.88 7.74
N ARG A 27 -56.03 69.75 8.89
CA ARG A 27 -55.93 68.56 9.75
C ARG A 27 -56.59 67.32 9.12
N VAL A 28 -57.71 67.51 8.40
CA VAL A 28 -58.35 66.43 7.65
C VAL A 28 -57.44 65.95 6.51
N GLU A 29 -56.77 66.87 5.81
CA GLU A 29 -55.82 66.53 4.75
C GLU A 29 -54.59 65.77 5.31
N GLU A 30 -54.06 66.18 6.45
CA GLU A 30 -52.97 65.45 7.13
C GLU A 30 -53.40 64.04 7.56
N LEU A 31 -54.61 63.90 8.14
CA LEU A 31 -55.15 62.59 8.51
C LEU A 31 -55.38 61.70 7.29
N GLN A 32 -55.83 62.26 6.17
CA GLN A 32 -55.95 61.55 4.91
C GLN A 32 -54.58 61.05 4.43
N ARG A 33 -53.56 61.92 4.41
CA ARG A 33 -52.18 61.52 4.04
C ARG A 33 -51.64 60.42 4.95
N ILE A 34 -51.88 60.49 6.27
CA ILE A 34 -51.47 59.43 7.21
C ILE A 34 -52.19 58.12 6.91
N SER A 35 -53.48 58.18 6.57
CA SER A 35 -54.27 57.00 6.17
C SER A 35 -53.70 56.37 4.90
N ASP A 36 -53.40 57.19 3.89
CA ASP A 36 -52.85 56.74 2.62
C ASP A 36 -51.47 56.09 2.79
N ILE A 37 -50.57 56.72 3.56
CA ILE A 37 -49.27 56.15 3.90
C ILE A 37 -49.42 54.84 4.67
N ARG A 38 -50.38 54.75 5.60
CA ARG A 38 -50.64 53.51 6.36
C ARG A 38 -51.14 52.39 5.45
N ALA A 39 -51.99 52.70 4.48
CA ALA A 39 -52.44 51.74 3.48
C ALA A 39 -51.26 51.23 2.63
N GLU A 40 -50.36 52.12 2.22
CA GLU A 40 -49.15 51.77 1.46
C GLU A 40 -48.21 50.86 2.28
N ILE A 41 -47.97 51.19 3.56
CA ILE A 41 -47.16 50.35 4.46
C ILE A 41 -47.76 48.95 4.59
N ASN A 42 -49.07 48.85 4.79
CA ASN A 42 -49.75 47.57 4.91
C ASN A 42 -49.63 46.75 3.61
N GLN A 43 -49.81 47.40 2.46
CA GLN A 43 -49.64 46.76 1.16
C GLN A 43 -48.21 46.22 0.98
N LYS A 44 -47.20 47.03 1.32
CA LYS A 44 -45.80 46.62 1.23
C LYS A 44 -45.44 45.52 2.21
N SER A 45 -46.03 45.53 3.40
CA SER A 45 -45.86 44.46 4.39
C SER A 45 -46.40 43.13 3.87
N LEU A 46 -47.56 43.13 3.21
CA LEU A 46 -48.14 41.93 2.61
C LEU A 46 -47.29 41.41 1.44
N GLU A 47 -46.78 42.30 0.59
CA GLU A 47 -45.88 41.95 -0.51
C GLU A 47 -44.59 41.29 0.00
N LEU A 48 -44.02 41.80 1.09
CA LEU A 48 -42.86 41.20 1.76
C LEU A 48 -43.17 39.81 2.34
N GLU A 49 -44.33 39.64 2.95
CA GLU A 49 -44.74 38.34 3.50
C GLU A 49 -44.92 37.29 2.41
N LEU A 50 -45.52 37.67 1.27
CA LEU A 50 -45.64 36.80 0.10
C LEU A 50 -44.28 36.37 -0.44
N LEU A 51 -43.35 37.32 -0.66
CA LEU A 51 -42.01 37.01 -1.16
C LEU A 51 -41.24 36.10 -0.19
N ARG A 52 -41.43 36.30 1.12
CA ARG A 52 -40.82 35.46 2.14
C ARG A 52 -41.35 34.04 2.08
N LEU A 53 -42.68 33.86 1.93
CA LEU A 53 -43.29 32.54 1.77
C LEU A 53 -42.82 31.84 0.49
N GLU A 54 -42.70 32.58 -0.62
CA GLU A 54 -42.14 32.06 -1.86
C GLU A 54 -40.69 31.58 -1.68
N GLN A 55 -39.88 32.35 -0.95
CA GLN A 55 -38.49 31.97 -0.64
C GLN A 55 -38.41 30.74 0.27
N GLU A 56 -39.22 30.69 1.33
CA GLU A 56 -39.26 29.58 2.30
C GLU A 56 -39.75 28.27 1.65
N THR A 57 -40.58 28.36 0.61
CA THR A 57 -41.12 27.21 -0.13
C THR A 57 -40.43 26.95 -1.48
N ALA A 58 -39.44 27.76 -1.86
CA ALA A 58 -38.79 27.68 -3.16
C ALA A 58 -38.14 26.31 -3.41
N ASP A 59 -37.63 25.65 -2.38
CA ASP A 59 -36.93 24.38 -2.53
C ASP A 59 -37.86 23.20 -2.89
N ILE A 60 -39.18 23.34 -2.69
CA ILE A 60 -40.22 22.35 -3.01
C ILE A 60 -41.21 22.82 -4.07
N ALA A 61 -41.32 24.13 -4.33
CA ALA A 61 -42.25 24.68 -5.32
C ALA A 61 -41.54 25.16 -6.58
N HIS A 62 -40.29 25.65 -6.48
CA HIS A 62 -39.64 26.29 -7.61
C HIS A 62 -39.04 25.26 -8.58
N PRO A 63 -39.34 25.36 -9.90
CA PRO A 63 -38.90 24.39 -10.90
C PRO A 63 -37.39 24.15 -10.93
N LEU A 64 -36.59 25.20 -10.71
CA LEU A 64 -35.13 25.08 -10.69
C LEU A 64 -34.61 24.20 -9.53
N HIS A 65 -35.17 24.34 -8.32
CA HIS A 65 -34.77 23.54 -7.17
C HIS A 65 -35.25 22.09 -7.33
N LEU A 66 -36.49 21.90 -7.78
CA LEU A 66 -37.05 20.59 -8.08
C LEU A 66 -36.25 19.87 -9.18
N SER A 67 -35.96 20.55 -10.30
CA SER A 67 -35.16 19.99 -11.39
C SER A 67 -33.79 19.53 -10.91
N ARG A 68 -33.11 20.31 -10.05
CA ARG A 68 -31.83 19.92 -9.45
C ARG A 68 -31.97 18.68 -8.58
N LYS A 69 -32.98 18.62 -7.70
CA LYS A 69 -33.28 17.44 -6.86
C LYS A 69 -33.59 16.21 -7.73
N CYS A 70 -34.40 16.35 -8.77
CA CYS A 70 -34.71 15.28 -9.72
C CYS A 70 -33.49 14.78 -10.48
N GLN A 71 -32.61 15.68 -10.94
CA GLN A 71 -31.37 15.30 -11.62
C GLN A 71 -30.44 14.51 -10.70
N ALA A 72 -30.31 14.92 -9.44
CA ALA A 72 -29.51 14.19 -8.45
C ALA A 72 -30.08 12.77 -8.20
N LEU A 73 -31.40 12.65 -8.05
CA LEU A 73 -32.06 11.35 -7.90
C LEU A 73 -31.90 10.47 -9.14
N GLN A 74 -32.01 11.06 -10.34
CA GLN A 74 -31.82 10.34 -11.59
C GLN A 74 -30.39 9.84 -11.76
N ALA A 75 -29.40 10.65 -11.38
CA ALA A 75 -28.00 10.25 -11.38
C ALA A 75 -27.75 9.07 -10.42
N MET A 76 -28.32 9.14 -9.21
CA MET A 76 -28.23 8.05 -8.23
C MET A 76 -28.90 6.77 -8.75
N ASN A 77 -30.09 6.85 -9.31
CA ASN A 77 -30.78 5.70 -9.90
C ASN A 77 -29.97 5.08 -11.04
N SER A 78 -29.41 5.90 -11.92
CA SER A 78 -28.55 5.43 -13.03
C SER A 78 -27.33 4.67 -12.50
N HIS A 79 -26.73 5.17 -11.42
CA HIS A 79 -25.61 4.50 -10.76
C HIS A 79 -26.03 3.16 -10.13
N LEU A 80 -27.17 3.12 -9.42
CA LEU A 80 -27.71 1.88 -8.84
C LEU A 80 -28.01 0.83 -9.92
N GLU A 81 -28.58 1.24 -11.05
CA GLU A 81 -28.81 0.34 -12.19
C GLU A 81 -27.52 -0.23 -12.77
N ALA A 82 -26.46 0.57 -12.84
CA ALA A 82 -25.14 0.13 -13.28
C ALA A 82 -24.56 -0.91 -12.31
N LEU A 83 -24.62 -0.65 -11.00
CA LEU A 83 -24.19 -1.60 -9.96
C LEU A 83 -24.97 -2.91 -10.02
N LEU A 84 -26.29 -2.85 -10.25
CA LEU A 84 -27.11 -4.05 -10.39
C LEU A 84 -26.76 -4.84 -11.66
N ARG A 85 -26.43 -4.17 -12.76
CA ARG A 85 -25.92 -4.83 -13.98
C ARG A 85 -24.60 -5.53 -13.71
N GLU A 86 -23.63 -4.85 -13.10
CA GLU A 86 -22.34 -5.45 -12.74
C GLU A 86 -22.47 -6.62 -11.76
N LYS A 87 -23.33 -6.50 -10.75
CA LYS A 87 -23.60 -7.61 -9.82
C LYS A 87 -24.14 -8.83 -10.57
N ARG A 88 -25.03 -8.63 -11.56
CA ARG A 88 -25.56 -9.73 -12.38
C ARG A 88 -24.46 -10.35 -13.25
N THR A 89 -23.65 -9.54 -13.93
CA THR A 89 -22.56 -10.06 -14.77
C THR A 89 -21.51 -10.81 -13.95
N LEU A 90 -21.15 -10.29 -12.77
CA LEU A 90 -20.24 -10.96 -11.86
C LEU A 90 -20.82 -12.31 -11.39
N ARG A 91 -22.10 -12.35 -11.01
CA ARG A 91 -22.74 -13.61 -10.64
C ARG A 91 -22.75 -14.61 -11.79
N GLN A 92 -23.02 -14.19 -13.02
CA GLN A 92 -22.98 -15.05 -14.20
C GLN A 92 -21.57 -15.61 -14.44
N ARG A 93 -20.55 -14.77 -14.34
CA ARG A 93 -19.15 -15.19 -14.46
C ARG A 93 -18.72 -16.16 -13.36
N LEU A 94 -19.16 -15.93 -12.12
CA LEU A 94 -18.85 -16.81 -11.00
C LEU A 94 -19.65 -18.12 -11.02
N ALA A 95 -20.85 -18.10 -11.59
CA ALA A 95 -21.66 -19.30 -11.80
C ALA A 95 -21.16 -20.14 -12.99
N GLN A 96 -20.33 -19.58 -13.86
CA GLN A 96 -19.70 -20.32 -14.94
C GLN A 96 -18.55 -21.16 -14.35
N PRO A 97 -18.60 -22.50 -14.45
CA PRO A 97 -17.56 -23.34 -13.89
C PRO A 97 -16.24 -23.09 -14.65
N LEU A 98 -15.14 -22.93 -13.90
CA LEU A 98 -13.80 -22.60 -14.43
C LEU A 98 -13.25 -23.66 -15.39
N CYS A 99 -13.72 -24.89 -15.21
CA CYS A 99 -13.54 -26.01 -16.12
C CYS A 99 -14.94 -26.61 -16.31
N GLN A 100 -15.31 -27.06 -17.51
CA GLN A 100 -16.46 -27.97 -17.60
C GLN A 100 -16.15 -29.17 -16.69
N GLU A 101 -16.92 -29.36 -15.62
CA GLU A 101 -16.73 -30.49 -14.69
C GLU A 101 -16.83 -31.84 -15.41
N ASN A 102 -17.39 -31.84 -16.61
CA ASN A 102 -17.47 -32.99 -17.50
C ASN A 102 -16.88 -32.61 -18.86
N LEU A 103 -15.91 -33.38 -19.34
CA LEU A 103 -15.52 -33.33 -20.75
C LEU A 103 -16.77 -33.74 -21.56
N PRO A 104 -17.25 -32.92 -22.53
CA PRO A 104 -18.41 -33.28 -23.34
C PRO A 104 -18.01 -34.37 -24.31
N ILE A 105 -18.06 -35.61 -23.83
CA ILE A 105 -17.80 -36.82 -24.61
C ILE A 105 -19.15 -37.38 -25.01
N GLU A 106 -19.31 -37.79 -26.27
CA GLU A 106 -20.48 -38.54 -26.71
C GLU A 106 -20.55 -39.88 -25.97
N ALA A 107 -21.75 -40.34 -25.61
CA ALA A 107 -21.93 -41.56 -24.79
C ALA A 107 -21.25 -42.81 -25.39
N SER A 108 -21.17 -42.88 -26.72
CA SER A 108 -20.46 -43.92 -27.48
C SER A 108 -18.96 -43.99 -27.15
N TYR A 109 -18.34 -42.86 -26.79
CA TYR A 109 -16.91 -42.76 -26.52
C TYR A 109 -16.53 -42.76 -25.03
N HIS A 110 -17.51 -42.77 -24.13
CA HIS A 110 -17.26 -42.73 -22.68
C HIS A 110 -16.38 -43.88 -22.20
N ARG A 111 -16.63 -45.09 -22.68
CA ARG A 111 -15.84 -46.27 -22.32
C ARG A 111 -14.37 -46.11 -22.71
N PHE A 112 -14.10 -45.65 -23.92
CA PHE A 112 -12.72 -45.43 -24.39
C PHE A 112 -12.02 -44.33 -23.61
N ALA A 113 -12.72 -43.24 -23.30
CA ALA A 113 -12.16 -42.17 -22.48
C ALA A 113 -11.88 -42.61 -21.04
N ALA A 114 -12.78 -43.40 -20.45
CA ALA A 114 -12.60 -43.96 -19.10
C ALA A 114 -11.42 -44.94 -19.02
N GLU A 115 -11.10 -45.65 -20.10
CA GLU A 115 -9.93 -46.53 -20.19
C GLU A 115 -8.63 -45.75 -20.51
N LEU A 116 -8.69 -44.76 -21.40
CA LEU A 116 -7.53 -44.01 -21.89
C LEU A 116 -7.03 -42.96 -20.89
N LEU A 117 -7.93 -42.23 -20.22
CA LEU A 117 -7.55 -41.13 -19.33
C LEU A 117 -6.68 -41.61 -18.14
N PRO A 118 -7.01 -42.71 -17.44
CA PRO A 118 -6.13 -43.24 -16.40
C PRO A 118 -4.77 -43.67 -16.93
N LEU A 119 -4.71 -44.22 -18.15
CA LEU A 119 -3.44 -44.61 -18.78
C LEU A 119 -2.59 -43.39 -19.12
N ALA A 120 -3.21 -42.33 -19.63
CA ALA A 120 -2.54 -41.06 -19.92
C ALA A 120 -2.00 -40.40 -18.63
N VAL A 121 -2.78 -40.39 -17.55
CA VAL A 121 -2.34 -39.87 -16.24
C VAL A 121 -1.14 -40.66 -15.71
N ASN A 122 -1.22 -42.00 -15.72
CA ASN A 122 -0.12 -42.86 -15.28
C ASN A 122 1.13 -42.70 -16.16
N PHE A 123 0.95 -42.52 -17.46
CA PHE A 123 2.05 -42.23 -18.37
C PHE A 123 2.72 -40.89 -18.04
N ILE A 124 1.95 -39.83 -17.79
CA ILE A 124 2.47 -38.51 -17.40
C ILE A 124 3.25 -38.61 -16.10
N GLU A 125 2.69 -39.26 -15.08
CA GLU A 125 3.36 -39.48 -13.79
C GLU A 125 4.71 -40.21 -13.96
N LYS A 126 4.73 -41.29 -14.73
CA LYS A 126 5.97 -42.01 -15.04
C LYS A 126 6.97 -41.15 -15.82
N LEU A 127 6.49 -40.36 -16.77
CA LEU A 127 7.32 -39.48 -17.57
C LEU A 127 7.96 -38.38 -16.71
N GLU A 128 7.21 -37.79 -15.77
CA GLU A 128 7.74 -36.82 -14.80
C GLU A 128 8.85 -37.44 -13.93
N ILE A 129 8.67 -38.68 -13.46
CA ILE A 129 9.71 -39.41 -12.73
C ILE A 129 10.95 -39.59 -13.60
N TYR A 130 10.80 -40.06 -14.83
CA TYR A 130 11.93 -40.25 -15.74
C TYR A 130 12.66 -38.93 -16.03
N VAL A 131 11.94 -37.85 -16.31
CA VAL A 131 12.54 -36.52 -16.51
C VAL A 131 13.30 -36.07 -15.26
N GLY A 132 12.72 -36.26 -14.07
CA GLY A 132 13.38 -35.98 -12.79
C GLY A 132 14.67 -36.76 -12.61
N THR A 133 14.69 -38.05 -12.99
CA THR A 133 15.92 -38.86 -12.94
C THR A 133 16.97 -38.42 -13.94
N ILE A 134 16.59 -38.01 -15.16
CA ILE A 134 17.56 -37.54 -16.16
C ILE A 134 18.18 -36.21 -15.70
N GLN A 135 17.39 -35.33 -15.09
CA GLN A 135 17.86 -34.05 -14.55
C GLN A 135 18.77 -34.21 -13.32
N SER A 136 18.71 -35.33 -12.60
CA SER A 136 19.59 -35.57 -11.46
C SER A 136 20.97 -36.13 -11.84
N ILE A 137 21.13 -36.72 -13.03
CA ILE A 137 22.40 -37.28 -13.50
C ILE A 137 23.54 -36.23 -13.53
N PRO A 138 23.37 -35.02 -14.09
CA PRO A 138 24.42 -33.99 -14.07
C PRO A 138 24.84 -33.60 -12.65
N ARG A 139 23.89 -33.54 -11.71
CA ARG A 139 24.17 -33.21 -10.30
C ARG A 139 25.05 -34.27 -9.62
N ILE A 140 24.87 -35.54 -9.98
CA ILE A 140 25.72 -36.63 -9.49
C ILE A 140 27.13 -36.47 -10.06
N GLN A 141 27.27 -36.18 -11.36
CA GLN A 141 28.58 -35.96 -11.98
C GLN A 141 29.34 -34.79 -11.34
N ASP A 142 28.66 -33.66 -11.09
CA ASP A 142 29.26 -32.51 -10.40
C ASP A 142 29.73 -32.88 -8.98
N SER A 143 28.94 -33.69 -8.26
CA SER A 143 29.32 -34.17 -6.92
C SER A 143 30.55 -35.09 -6.95
N VAL A 144 30.66 -35.96 -7.96
CA VAL A 144 31.82 -36.86 -8.13
C VAL A 144 33.07 -36.06 -8.45
N ASN A 145 33.00 -35.12 -9.39
CA ASN A 145 34.13 -34.24 -9.71
C ASN A 145 34.60 -33.44 -8.47
N ASN A 146 33.68 -33.00 -7.61
CA ASN A 146 34.03 -32.32 -6.36
C ASN A 146 34.73 -33.26 -5.37
N MET A 147 34.31 -34.53 -5.29
CA MET A 147 34.98 -35.54 -4.47
C MET A 147 36.37 -35.87 -5.00
N ASP A 148 36.54 -36.01 -6.32
CA ASP A 148 37.85 -36.26 -6.94
C ASP A 148 38.83 -35.11 -6.66
N ASN A 149 38.35 -33.86 -6.75
CA ASN A 149 39.14 -32.68 -6.38
C ASN A 149 39.51 -32.66 -4.89
N ALA A 150 38.60 -33.10 -4.01
CA ALA A 150 38.88 -33.20 -2.58
C ALA A 150 39.91 -34.30 -2.27
N LEU A 151 39.83 -35.44 -2.96
CA LEU A 151 40.78 -36.53 -2.87
C LEU A 151 42.18 -36.07 -3.30
N ALA A 152 42.31 -35.43 -4.47
CA ALA A 152 43.60 -34.93 -4.96
C ALA A 152 44.25 -33.93 -4.00
N ARG A 153 43.44 -33.07 -3.35
CA ARG A 153 43.94 -32.15 -2.31
C ARG A 153 44.39 -32.87 -1.04
N MET A 154 43.76 -33.99 -0.71
CA MET A 154 44.15 -34.81 0.43
C MET A 154 45.46 -35.55 0.13
N GLU A 155 45.59 -36.13 -1.05
CA GLU A 155 46.83 -36.78 -1.51
C GLU A 155 48.01 -35.80 -1.54
N SER A 156 47.80 -34.56 -2.00
CA SER A 156 48.87 -33.55 -1.94
C SER A 156 49.26 -33.21 -0.50
N LEU A 157 48.27 -33.13 0.40
CA LEU A 157 48.53 -32.85 1.81
C LEU A 157 49.28 -34.01 2.49
N GLU A 158 48.97 -35.24 2.11
CA GLU A 158 49.67 -36.44 2.58
C GLU A 158 51.14 -36.42 2.13
N ALA A 159 51.40 -36.10 0.86
CA ALA A 159 52.77 -35.94 0.35
C ALA A 159 53.54 -34.82 1.07
N ASP A 160 52.91 -33.66 1.30
CA ASP A 160 53.50 -32.56 2.07
C ASP A 160 53.82 -33.00 3.51
N MET A 161 52.94 -33.81 4.12
CA MET A 161 53.14 -34.34 5.47
C MET A 161 54.30 -35.34 5.51
N GLU A 162 54.45 -36.18 4.50
CA GLU A 162 55.56 -37.11 4.35
C GLU A 162 56.89 -36.34 4.22
N GLU A 163 56.96 -35.34 3.33
CA GLU A 163 58.15 -34.49 3.18
C GLU A 163 58.52 -33.78 4.49
N LEU A 164 57.55 -33.21 5.20
CA LEU A 164 57.77 -32.57 6.49
C LEU A 164 58.31 -33.56 7.52
N THR A 165 57.80 -34.80 7.52
CA THR A 165 58.25 -35.86 8.43
C THR A 165 59.70 -36.25 8.14
N GLU A 166 60.06 -36.44 6.88
CA GLU A 166 61.44 -36.71 6.47
C GLU A 166 62.39 -35.56 6.87
N ARG A 167 61.98 -34.31 6.65
CA ARG A 167 62.76 -33.13 7.06
C ARG A 167 62.98 -33.05 8.57
N ILE A 168 61.98 -33.44 9.38
CA ILE A 168 62.12 -33.51 10.84
C ILE A 168 63.11 -34.61 11.24
N LEU A 169 63.06 -35.78 10.59
CA LEU A 169 63.94 -36.91 10.89
C LEU A 169 65.39 -36.58 10.54
N THR A 170 65.64 -36.07 9.34
CA THR A 170 66.99 -35.64 8.91
C THR A 170 67.55 -34.55 9.83
N TRP A 171 66.75 -33.56 10.22
CA TRP A 171 67.16 -32.54 11.18
C TRP A 171 67.53 -33.13 12.55
N ARG A 172 66.74 -34.09 13.08
CA ARG A 172 67.06 -34.77 14.35
C ARG A 172 68.35 -35.58 14.28
N GLU A 173 68.61 -36.25 13.16
CA GLU A 173 69.83 -37.01 12.93
C GLU A 173 71.05 -36.08 12.91
N GLN A 174 70.93 -34.95 12.20
CA GLN A 174 71.98 -33.94 12.17
C GLN A 174 72.27 -33.34 13.55
N GLN A 175 71.23 -33.07 14.35
CA GLN A 175 71.39 -32.67 15.76
C GLN A 175 72.17 -33.72 16.55
N LYS A 176 71.78 -35.00 16.48
CA LYS A 176 72.51 -36.09 17.17
C LYS A 176 73.97 -36.20 16.75
N ALA A 177 74.26 -36.11 15.45
CA ALA A 177 75.63 -36.13 14.94
C ALA A 177 76.46 -34.95 15.47
N THR A 178 75.90 -33.75 15.52
CA THR A 178 76.60 -32.58 16.11
C THR A 178 76.85 -32.74 17.62
N PHE A 179 75.93 -33.36 18.37
CA PHE A 179 76.15 -33.69 19.77
C PHE A 179 77.24 -34.75 19.96
N GLN A 180 77.28 -35.78 19.10
CA GLN A 180 78.31 -36.83 19.15
C GLN A 180 79.70 -36.26 18.81
N ILE A 181 79.82 -35.47 17.75
CA ILE A 181 81.08 -34.80 17.36
C ILE A 181 81.57 -33.87 18.48
N ASN A 182 80.68 -33.12 19.14
CA ASN A 182 81.05 -32.27 20.27
C ASN A 182 81.49 -33.09 21.50
N SER A 183 80.91 -34.29 21.71
CA SER A 183 81.33 -35.19 22.79
C SER A 183 82.66 -35.90 22.49
N GLU A 184 82.91 -36.28 21.24
CA GLU A 184 84.16 -36.90 20.79
C GLU A 184 85.31 -35.90 20.71
N SER A 185 85.04 -34.65 20.33
CA SER A 185 86.04 -33.57 20.37
C SER A 185 86.49 -33.28 21.80
N ASN A 186 85.56 -33.37 22.77
CA ASN A 186 85.88 -33.24 24.18
C ASN A 186 86.67 -34.45 24.71
N SER A 187 86.39 -35.68 24.26
CA SER A 187 87.13 -36.88 24.68
C SER A 187 88.50 -37.01 24.00
N SER A 188 88.64 -36.59 22.74
CA SER A 188 89.92 -36.55 22.04
C SER A 188 90.84 -35.47 22.60
N SER A 189 90.30 -34.33 23.07
CA SER A 189 91.09 -33.31 23.78
C SER A 189 91.62 -33.84 25.12
N ILE A 190 90.86 -34.67 25.83
CA ILE A 190 91.28 -35.29 27.10
C ILE A 190 92.29 -36.43 26.83
N ASN A 191 92.07 -37.25 25.81
CA ASN A 191 92.97 -38.37 25.49
C ASN A 191 94.30 -37.92 24.86
N ALA A 192 94.32 -36.83 24.08
CA ALA A 192 95.57 -36.23 23.62
C ALA A 192 96.43 -35.77 24.80
N GLN A 193 95.83 -35.19 25.86
CA GLN A 193 96.57 -34.82 27.08
C GLN A 193 97.14 -36.05 27.81
N ILE A 194 96.46 -37.19 27.81
CA ILE A 194 96.90 -38.41 28.50
C ILE A 194 98.00 -39.16 27.72
N SER A 195 97.97 -39.18 26.39
CA SER A 195 99.00 -39.84 25.57
C SER A 195 100.35 -39.13 25.59
N TYR A 196 100.41 -37.80 25.73
CA TYR A 196 101.68 -37.09 25.91
C TYR A 196 102.38 -37.49 27.23
N LEU A 197 101.62 -37.79 28.29
CA LEU A 197 102.16 -38.18 29.59
C LEU A 197 102.71 -39.62 29.64
N SER A 198 102.32 -40.49 28.70
CA SER A 198 102.70 -41.91 28.71
C SER A 198 103.94 -42.24 27.87
N ILE A 199 104.36 -41.33 26.97
CA ILE A 199 105.54 -41.55 26.09
C ILE A 199 106.88 -41.22 26.80
N GLU A 200 106.88 -40.47 27.91
CA GLU A 200 108.11 -40.17 28.66
C GLU A 200 108.60 -41.29 29.61
N ASN A 201 107.77 -42.30 29.91
CA ASN A 201 108.07 -43.25 31.00
C ASN A 201 108.66 -44.62 30.59
N LEU A 202 109.13 -44.79 29.34
CA LEU A 202 109.69 -46.07 28.88
C LEU A 202 111.15 -45.99 28.37
N HIS A 203 111.86 -44.90 28.67
CA HIS A 203 113.29 -44.81 28.44
C HIS A 203 114.05 -44.46 29.72
N SER A 204 114.14 -45.40 30.66
CA SER A 204 115.32 -45.57 31.53
C SER A 204 115.32 -46.90 32.27
#